data_AF-A0A067Q358-F1
#
_entry.id   AF-A0A067Q358-F1
#
_cell.length_a   1.000
_cell.length_b   1.000
_cell.length_c   1.000
_cell.angle_alpha   90.00
_cell.angle_beta   90.00
_cell.angle_gamma   90.00
#
_symmetry.space_group_name_H-M   'P 1'
#
loop_
_entity.id
_entity.type
_entity.pdbx_description
1 polymer ?
#
loop_
_entity_poly.entity_id
_entity_poly.type
_entity_poly.pdbx_seq_one_letter_code
_entity_poly.pdbx_strand_id
1 'polypeptide(L)'
;MSTSTEQSLAARSADTEALVRTSMSKGYQLCSLLTPPAYTAFVLLRRGRSHFSVNSFLRATWLGGVAGVAGGGAVEYVRSRNSSDTTLRTRRIRAAYNTDSIRADDHSTIGAILFAVLTPAVFWKRARIVHLVLGGAGVGSAIGVLSHYCRTLSGDPPPRLQIPISPSVPPSS
;
A
#
# COMPACT_ATOMS: atom_id res chain seq x y z
N MET A 1 31.80 -5.83 -24.13
CA MET A 1 31.24 -4.50 -23.80
C MET A 1 29.70 -4.47 -23.82
N SER A 2 29.02 -5.44 -24.43
CA SER A 2 27.55 -5.61 -24.37
C SER A 2 27.03 -6.12 -23.02
N THR A 3 27.80 -6.97 -22.34
CA THR A 3 27.38 -7.64 -21.10
C THR A 3 27.16 -6.71 -19.91
N SER A 4 27.94 -5.62 -19.78
CA SER A 4 27.79 -4.67 -18.67
C SER A 4 26.55 -3.79 -18.81
N THR A 5 26.20 -3.40 -20.04
CA THR A 5 24.99 -2.60 -20.33
C THR A 5 23.72 -3.42 -20.11
N GLU A 6 23.72 -4.69 -20.52
CA GLU A 6 22.60 -5.61 -20.26
C GLU A 6 22.39 -5.81 -18.76
N GLN A 7 23.46 -6.00 -17.99
CA GLN A 7 23.40 -6.11 -16.54
C GLN A 7 22.86 -4.84 -15.86
N SER A 8 23.29 -3.65 -16.29
CA SER A 8 22.78 -2.40 -15.71
C SER A 8 21.30 -2.17 -16.01
N LEU A 9 20.84 -2.53 -17.22
CA LEU A 9 19.43 -2.43 -17.60
C LEU A 9 18.57 -3.42 -16.80
N ALA A 10 19.04 -4.66 -16.63
CA ALA A 10 18.37 -5.67 -15.81
C ALA A 10 18.29 -5.26 -14.33
N ALA A 11 19.36 -4.67 -13.79
CA ALA A 11 19.36 -4.14 -12.42
C ALA A 11 18.35 -2.99 -12.27
N ARG A 12 18.32 -2.06 -13.23
CA ARG A 12 17.36 -0.94 -13.24
C ARG A 12 15.91 -1.42 -13.31
N SER A 13 15.61 -2.41 -14.15
CA SER A 13 14.25 -2.96 -14.26
C SER A 13 13.83 -3.63 -12.96
N ALA A 14 14.72 -4.39 -12.32
CA ALA A 14 14.44 -5.02 -11.03
C ALA A 14 14.20 -3.98 -9.91
N ASP A 15 15.01 -2.91 -9.87
CA ASP A 15 14.83 -1.83 -8.89
C ASP A 15 13.50 -1.10 -9.10
N THR A 16 13.16 -0.83 -10.36
CA THR A 16 11.89 -0.19 -10.72
C THR A 16 10.71 -1.06 -10.34
N GLU A 17 10.74 -2.35 -10.66
CA GLU A 17 9.67 -3.29 -10.32
C GLU A 17 9.46 -3.39 -8.80
N ALA A 18 10.54 -3.48 -8.02
CA ALA A 18 10.46 -3.54 -6.57
C ALA A 18 9.83 -2.27 -5.96
N LEU A 19 10.17 -1.10 -6.50
CA LEU A 19 9.58 0.16 -6.07
C LEU A 19 8.11 0.28 -6.48
N VAL A 20 7.77 -0.11 -7.71
CA VAL A 20 6.39 -0.13 -8.21
C VAL A 20 5.52 -1.03 -7.34
N ARG A 21 5.97 -2.25 -7.02
CA ARG A 21 5.24 -3.17 -6.12
C ARG A 21 5.02 -2.57 -4.73
N THR A 22 6.04 -1.95 -4.15
CA THR A 22 5.92 -1.26 -2.86
C THR A 22 4.87 -0.14 -2.95
N SER A 23 4.92 0.67 -4.01
CA SER A 23 3.98 1.78 -4.21
C SER A 23 2.55 1.31 -4.45
N MET A 24 2.35 0.19 -5.14
CA MET A 24 1.04 -0.46 -5.31
C MET A 24 0.44 -0.84 -3.95
N SER A 25 1.23 -1.47 -3.07
CA SER A 25 0.77 -1.84 -1.72
C SER A 25 0.41 -0.62 -0.88
N LYS A 26 1.24 0.45 -0.93
CA LYS A 26 0.95 1.72 -0.23
C LYS A 26 -0.29 2.42 -0.80
N GLY A 27 -0.47 2.38 -2.11
CA GLY A 27 -1.66 2.91 -2.78
C GLY A 27 -2.93 2.16 -2.35
N TYR A 28 -2.87 0.83 -2.28
CA TYR A 28 -3.96 0.02 -1.75
C TYR A 28 -4.33 0.41 -0.31
N GLN A 29 -3.34 0.49 0.58
CA GLN A 29 -3.53 0.87 1.98
C GLN A 29 -4.17 2.24 2.13
N LEU A 30 -3.60 3.24 1.45
CA LEU A 30 -4.07 4.62 1.50
C LEU A 30 -5.51 4.73 0.98
N CYS A 31 -5.80 4.16 -0.18
CA CYS A 31 -7.15 4.20 -0.73
C CYS A 31 -8.13 3.35 0.07
N SER A 32 -7.71 2.23 0.65
CA SER A 32 -8.56 1.43 1.54
C SER A 32 -8.88 2.16 2.85
N LEU A 33 -7.97 3.04 3.32
CA LEU A 33 -8.20 3.90 4.47
C LEU A 33 -9.12 5.09 4.14
N LEU A 34 -8.92 5.73 2.98
CA LEU A 34 -9.65 6.94 2.60
C LEU A 34 -11.01 6.68 1.95
N THR A 35 -11.17 5.58 1.20
CA THR A 35 -12.40 5.30 0.44
C THR A 35 -13.62 5.10 1.35
N PRO A 36 -13.54 4.34 2.46
CA PRO A 36 -14.67 4.18 3.36
C PRO A 36 -15.25 5.52 3.89
N PRO A 37 -14.45 6.43 4.50
CA PRO A 37 -14.97 7.72 4.96
C PRO A 37 -15.34 8.66 3.81
N ALA A 38 -14.61 8.64 2.69
CA ALA A 38 -14.95 9.46 1.53
C ALA A 38 -16.30 9.04 0.91
N TYR A 39 -16.54 7.74 0.76
CA TYR A 39 -17.79 7.21 0.24
C TYR A 39 -18.96 7.46 1.19
N THR A 40 -18.78 7.27 2.50
CA THR A 40 -19.84 7.55 3.48
C THR A 40 -20.21 9.03 3.47
N ALA A 41 -19.22 9.93 3.49
CA ALA A 41 -19.45 11.37 3.39
C ALA A 41 -20.16 11.73 2.09
N PHE A 42 -19.71 11.19 0.95
CA PHE A 42 -20.34 11.44 -0.35
C PHE A 42 -21.80 11.01 -0.40
N VAL A 43 -22.13 9.80 0.09
CA VAL A 43 -23.50 9.29 0.10
C VAL A 43 -24.38 10.10 1.03
N LEU A 44 -23.90 10.41 2.25
CA LEU A 44 -24.67 11.18 3.22
C LEU A 44 -24.96 12.60 2.74
N LEU A 45 -23.97 13.27 2.13
CA LEU A 45 -24.12 14.65 1.64
C LEU A 45 -24.96 14.74 0.36
N ARG A 46 -24.83 13.79 -0.57
CA ARG A 46 -25.49 13.91 -1.90
C ARG A 46 -26.75 13.08 -2.09
N ARG A 47 -26.89 11.94 -1.40
CA ARG A 47 -27.98 10.97 -1.63
C ARG A 47 -28.82 10.70 -0.39
N GLY A 48 -28.36 11.12 0.79
CA GLY A 48 -29.05 10.87 2.05
C GLY A 48 -28.91 9.43 2.57
N ARG A 49 -29.44 9.20 3.77
CA ARG A 49 -29.24 7.96 4.53
C ARG A 49 -29.92 6.72 3.90
N SER A 50 -31.03 6.88 3.17
CA SER A 50 -31.77 5.74 2.62
C SER A 50 -31.01 4.98 1.53
N HIS A 51 -30.04 5.63 0.88
CA HIS A 51 -29.21 5.02 -0.16
C HIS A 51 -27.94 4.35 0.38
N PHE A 52 -27.70 4.38 1.70
CA PHE A 52 -26.57 3.70 2.32
C PHE A 52 -26.86 2.21 2.52
N SER A 53 -26.09 1.35 1.84
CA SER A 53 -26.16 -0.10 2.02
C SER A 53 -24.77 -0.70 2.22
N VAL A 54 -24.70 -1.78 3.00
CA VAL A 54 -23.46 -2.55 3.24
C VAL A 54 -22.84 -2.99 1.91
N ASN A 55 -23.67 -3.45 0.98
CA ASN A 55 -23.21 -3.88 -0.34
C ASN A 55 -22.52 -2.75 -1.12
N SER A 56 -23.10 -1.55 -1.15
CA SER A 56 -22.51 -0.43 -1.90
C SER A 56 -21.28 0.14 -1.21
N PHE A 57 -21.28 0.20 0.13
CA PHE A 57 -20.12 0.59 0.93
C PHE A 57 -18.93 -0.33 0.68
N LEU A 58 -19.11 -1.64 0.86
CA LEU A 58 -18.04 -2.61 0.66
C LEU A 58 -17.56 -2.64 -0.79
N ARG A 59 -18.49 -2.50 -1.75
CA ARG A 59 -18.14 -2.39 -3.16
C ARG A 59 -17.26 -1.17 -3.44
N ALA A 60 -17.63 -0.01 -2.91
CA ALA A 60 -16.81 1.19 -3.05
C ALA A 60 -15.43 1.00 -2.44
N THR A 61 -15.33 0.40 -1.25
CA THR A 61 -14.05 0.17 -0.56
C THR A 61 -13.07 -0.66 -1.38
N TRP A 62 -13.46 -1.84 -1.86
CA TRP A 62 -12.51 -2.67 -2.62
C TRP A 62 -12.19 -2.10 -4.00
N LEU A 63 -13.15 -1.43 -4.66
CA LEU A 63 -12.88 -0.70 -5.90
C LEU A 63 -11.90 0.45 -5.68
N GLY A 64 -12.05 1.19 -4.58
CA GLY A 64 -11.11 2.22 -4.17
C GLY A 64 -9.72 1.66 -3.90
N GLY A 65 -9.63 0.51 -3.21
CA GLY A 65 -8.36 -0.19 -3.01
C GLY A 65 -7.68 -0.58 -4.33
N VAL A 66 -8.42 -1.16 -5.28
CA VAL A 66 -7.90 -1.50 -6.63
C VAL A 66 -7.47 -0.25 -7.41
N ALA A 67 -8.24 0.83 -7.33
CA ALA A 67 -7.84 2.11 -7.92
C ALA A 67 -6.54 2.64 -7.28
N GLY A 68 -6.36 2.45 -5.97
CA GLY A 68 -5.14 2.77 -5.25
C GLY A 68 -3.93 1.95 -5.71
N VAL A 69 -4.10 0.65 -5.94
CA VAL A 69 -3.06 -0.22 -6.52
C VAL A 69 -2.59 0.32 -7.87
N ALA A 70 -3.55 0.54 -8.78
CA ALA A 70 -3.24 1.03 -10.12
C ALA A 70 -2.61 2.43 -10.09
N GLY A 71 -3.15 3.34 -9.29
CA GLY A 71 -2.65 4.70 -9.12
C GLY A 71 -1.25 4.74 -8.52
N GLY A 72 -1.01 4.00 -7.43
CA GLY A 72 0.29 3.91 -6.78
C GLY A 72 1.37 3.34 -7.70
N GLY A 73 1.04 2.27 -8.44
CA GLY A 73 1.95 1.68 -9.43
C GLY A 73 2.27 2.64 -10.58
N ALA A 74 1.26 3.30 -11.14
CA ALA A 74 1.44 4.24 -12.23
C ALA A 74 2.29 5.46 -11.83
N VAL A 75 2.03 6.05 -10.66
CA VAL A 75 2.80 7.18 -10.13
C VAL A 75 4.26 6.80 -9.96
N GLU A 76 4.53 5.64 -9.36
CA GLU A 76 5.91 5.20 -9.12
C GLU A 76 6.62 4.79 -10.41
N TYR A 77 5.91 4.22 -11.38
CA TYR A 77 6.46 3.92 -12.70
C TYR A 77 6.91 5.20 -13.43
N VAL A 78 6.05 6.22 -13.48
CA VAL A 78 6.38 7.53 -14.07
C VAL A 78 7.56 8.17 -13.34
N ARG A 79 7.55 8.12 -12.00
CA ARG A 79 8.65 8.65 -11.18
C ARG A 79 9.96 7.92 -11.45
N SER A 80 9.92 6.60 -11.60
CA SER A 80 11.10 5.76 -11.82
C SER A 80 11.68 5.92 -13.22
N ARG A 81 10.81 6.14 -14.22
CA ARG A 81 11.23 6.48 -15.60
C ARG A 81 12.09 7.74 -15.64
N ASN A 82 11.76 8.73 -14.82
CA ASN A 82 12.45 10.03 -14.78
C ASN A 82 13.62 10.08 -13.78
N SER A 83 13.96 8.98 -13.13
CA SER A 83 15.03 8.91 -12.11
C SER A 83 16.33 8.33 -12.68
N SER A 84 17.47 8.67 -12.05
CA SER A 84 18.77 8.04 -12.32
C SER A 84 18.90 6.68 -11.63
N ASP A 85 19.77 5.81 -12.15
CA ASP A 85 19.98 4.45 -11.62
C ASP A 85 20.47 4.46 -10.17
N THR A 86 21.35 5.41 -9.83
CA THR A 86 21.84 5.62 -8.45
C THR A 86 20.71 6.01 -7.49
N THR A 87 19.77 6.83 -7.97
CA THR A 87 18.59 7.24 -7.19
C THR A 87 17.65 6.06 -6.96
N LEU A 88 17.38 5.26 -8.00
CA LEU A 88 16.52 4.07 -7.89
C LEU A 88 17.09 3.07 -6.89
N ARG A 89 18.38 2.77 -6.99
CA ARG A 89 19.05 1.84 -6.08
C ARG A 89 19.03 2.33 -4.64
N THR A 90 19.33 3.61 -4.41
CA THR A 90 19.28 4.22 -3.06
C THR A 90 17.87 4.17 -2.48
N ARG A 91 16.84 4.46 -3.29
CA ARG A 91 15.44 4.39 -2.88
C ARG A 91 15.01 2.96 -2.56
N ARG A 92 15.42 1.98 -3.37
CA ARG A 92 15.16 0.56 -3.11
C ARG A 92 15.77 0.12 -1.79
N ILE A 93 17.04 0.43 -1.55
CA ILE A 93 17.73 0.09 -0.29
C ILE A 93 17.00 0.75 0.88
N ARG A 94 16.71 2.06 0.81
CA ARG A 94 15.98 2.74 1.88
C ARG A 94 14.60 2.12 2.13
N ALA A 95 13.87 1.74 1.08
CA ALA A 95 12.57 1.09 1.21
C ALA A 95 12.70 -0.30 1.87
N ALA A 96 13.72 -1.07 1.51
CA ALA A 96 13.98 -2.41 2.06
C ALA A 96 14.37 -2.39 3.56
N TYR A 97 15.02 -1.32 4.02
CA TYR A 97 15.41 -1.15 5.42
C TYR A 97 14.45 -0.26 6.24
N ASN A 98 13.31 0.12 5.67
CA ASN A 98 12.32 0.90 6.39
C ASN A 98 11.43 0.00 7.26
N THR A 99 11.90 -0.33 8.47
CA THR A 99 11.18 -1.18 9.43
C THR A 99 9.80 -0.65 9.77
N ASP A 100 9.60 0.68 9.79
CA ASP A 100 8.30 1.28 10.06
C ASP A 100 7.29 0.94 8.97
N SER A 101 7.69 1.10 7.71
CA SER A 101 6.88 0.71 6.55
C SER A 101 6.56 -0.78 6.56
N ILE A 102 7.53 -1.63 6.89
CA ILE A 102 7.35 -3.10 6.93
C ILE A 102 6.35 -3.47 8.02
N ARG A 103 6.48 -2.92 9.24
CA ARG A 103 5.51 -3.19 10.32
C ARG A 103 4.11 -2.70 9.98
N ALA A 104 3.98 -1.55 9.32
CA ALA A 104 2.69 -1.06 8.85
C ALA A 104 2.06 -2.02 7.82
N ASP A 105 2.87 -2.58 6.92
CA ASP A 105 2.44 -3.57 5.92
C ASP A 105 1.98 -4.88 6.58
N ASP A 106 2.67 -5.33 7.62
CA ASP A 106 2.30 -6.52 8.40
C ASP A 106 0.95 -6.33 9.09
N HIS A 107 0.76 -5.21 9.80
CA HIS A 107 -0.52 -4.92 10.46
C HIS A 107 -1.65 -4.79 9.45
N SER A 108 -1.41 -4.12 8.33
CA SER A 108 -2.36 -4.03 7.23
C SER A 108 -2.75 -5.41 6.70
N THR A 109 -1.78 -6.29 6.47
CA THR A 109 -2.01 -7.63 5.90
C THR A 109 -2.78 -8.52 6.88
N ILE A 110 -2.39 -8.52 8.15
CA ILE A 110 -3.10 -9.24 9.22
C ILE A 110 -4.55 -8.75 9.30
N GLY A 111 -4.75 -7.43 9.36
CA GLY A 111 -6.09 -6.83 9.39
C GLY A 111 -6.92 -7.21 8.17
N ALA A 112 -6.34 -7.16 6.98
CA ALA A 112 -7.00 -7.54 5.74
C ALA A 112 -7.48 -8.99 5.76
N ILE A 113 -6.61 -9.94 6.14
CA ILE A 113 -6.97 -11.37 6.21
C ILE A 113 -8.08 -11.59 7.24
N LEU A 114 -7.96 -10.99 8.43
CA LEU A 114 -8.96 -11.13 9.50
C LEU A 114 -10.34 -10.64 9.04
N PHE A 115 -10.42 -9.45 8.45
CA PHE A 115 -11.70 -8.89 8.00
C PHE A 115 -12.21 -9.50 6.69
N ALA A 116 -11.35 -10.08 5.85
CA ALA A 116 -11.77 -10.84 4.69
C ALA A 116 -12.60 -12.08 5.07
N VAL A 117 -12.35 -12.64 6.26
CA VAL A 117 -13.09 -13.79 6.81
C VAL A 117 -14.22 -13.35 7.74
N LEU A 118 -13.97 -12.36 8.60
CA LEU A 118 -14.96 -11.86 9.57
C LEU A 118 -16.13 -11.15 8.89
N THR A 119 -15.88 -10.36 7.85
CA THR A 119 -16.94 -9.58 7.17
C THR A 119 -18.00 -10.49 6.54
N PRO A 120 -17.64 -11.55 5.78
CA PRO A 120 -18.62 -12.54 5.33
C PRO A 120 -19.36 -13.22 6.47
N ALA A 121 -18.68 -13.59 7.56
CA ALA A 121 -19.30 -14.27 8.69
C ALA A 121 -20.41 -13.41 9.33
N VAL A 122 -20.20 -12.10 9.45
CA VAL A 122 -21.15 -11.17 10.07
C VAL A 122 -22.23 -10.70 9.08
N PHE A 123 -21.87 -10.47 7.82
CA PHE A 123 -22.75 -9.79 6.85
C PHE A 123 -23.20 -10.67 5.68
N TRP A 124 -23.16 -12.00 5.82
CA TRP A 124 -23.47 -12.99 4.78
C TRP A 124 -24.73 -12.69 3.94
N LYS A 125 -25.82 -12.25 4.59
CA LYS A 125 -27.11 -11.95 3.91
C LYS A 125 -27.26 -10.49 3.44
N ARG A 126 -26.27 -9.63 3.68
CA ARG A 126 -26.37 -8.16 3.44
C ARG A 126 -25.62 -7.68 2.21
N ALA A 127 -24.76 -8.50 1.61
CA ALA A 127 -24.00 -8.17 0.42
C ALA A 127 -23.57 -9.43 -0.34
N ARG A 128 -23.12 -9.26 -1.58
CA ARG A 128 -22.55 -10.37 -2.36
C ARG A 128 -21.20 -10.80 -1.79
N ILE A 129 -20.89 -12.09 -1.85
CA ILE A 129 -19.66 -12.67 -1.26
C ILE A 129 -18.38 -11.97 -1.70
N VAL A 130 -18.27 -11.59 -2.97
CA VAL A 130 -17.11 -10.87 -3.51
C VAL A 130 -16.90 -9.53 -2.80
N HIS A 131 -17.98 -8.79 -2.55
CA HIS A 131 -17.91 -7.50 -1.85
C HIS A 131 -17.63 -7.70 -0.37
N LEU A 132 -18.14 -8.76 0.25
CA LEU A 132 -17.85 -9.10 1.65
C LEU A 132 -16.36 -9.41 1.86
N VAL A 133 -15.79 -10.27 1.03
CA VAL A 133 -14.37 -10.67 1.14
C VAL A 133 -13.45 -9.52 0.78
N LEU A 134 -13.60 -8.94 -0.42
CA LEU A 134 -12.68 -7.90 -0.89
C LEU A 134 -12.88 -6.57 -0.14
N GLY A 135 -14.14 -6.20 0.13
CA GLY A 135 -14.45 -4.99 0.90
C GLY A 135 -14.02 -5.14 2.36
N GLY A 136 -14.21 -6.32 2.94
CA GLY A 136 -13.68 -6.68 4.25
C GLY A 136 -12.16 -6.57 4.30
N ALA A 137 -11.45 -7.13 3.32
CA ALA A 137 -10.00 -7.02 3.22
C ALA A 137 -9.52 -5.55 3.16
N GLY A 138 -10.23 -4.69 2.42
CA GLY A 138 -9.94 -3.26 2.37
C GLY A 138 -10.11 -2.57 3.72
N VAL A 139 -11.28 -2.76 4.38
CA VAL A 139 -11.52 -2.20 5.72
C VAL A 139 -10.51 -2.72 6.74
N GLY A 140 -10.20 -4.01 6.70
CA GLY A 140 -9.21 -4.64 7.56
C GLY A 140 -7.80 -4.08 7.37
N SER A 141 -7.40 -3.85 6.11
CA SER A 141 -6.13 -3.19 5.79
C SER A 141 -6.05 -1.80 6.41
N ALA A 142 -7.11 -0.99 6.27
CA ALA A 142 -7.18 0.33 6.87
C ALA A 142 -7.07 0.30 8.40
N ILE A 143 -7.80 -0.60 9.06
CA ILE A 143 -7.75 -0.78 10.52
C ILE A 143 -6.35 -1.24 10.96
N GLY A 144 -5.72 -2.13 10.20
CA GLY A 144 -4.35 -2.59 10.46
C GLY A 144 -3.34 -1.43 10.43
N VAL A 145 -3.37 -0.62 9.36
CA VAL A 145 -2.52 0.58 9.24
C VAL A 145 -2.77 1.55 10.39
N LEU A 146 -4.04 1.80 10.74
CA LEU A 146 -4.37 2.68 11.85
C LEU A 146 -3.85 2.13 13.18
N SER A 147 -3.95 0.82 13.39
CA SER A 147 -3.43 0.15 14.60
C SER A 147 -1.92 0.31 14.73
N HIS A 148 -1.17 0.21 13.62
CA HIS A 148 0.26 0.48 13.60
C HIS A 148 0.58 1.91 14.04
N TYR A 149 -0.14 2.89 13.47
CA TYR A 149 0.07 4.30 13.85
C TYR A 149 -0.33 4.58 15.29
N CYS A 150 -1.44 4.01 15.78
CA CYS A 150 -1.83 4.13 17.19
C CYS A 150 -0.73 3.57 18.10
N ARG A 151 -0.18 2.38 17.82
CA ARG A 151 0.93 1.80 18.61
C ARG A 151 2.18 2.67 18.58
N THR A 152 2.52 3.20 17.42
CA THR A 152 3.66 4.11 17.26
C THR A 152 3.48 5.39 18.08
N LEU A 153 2.27 5.95 18.09
CA LEU A 153 1.93 7.14 18.89
C LEU A 153 1.86 6.84 20.40
N SER A 154 1.50 5.61 20.79
CA SER A 154 1.47 5.16 22.18
C SER A 154 2.85 4.81 22.76
N GLY A 155 3.93 4.97 21.99
CA GLY A 155 5.30 4.84 22.50
C GLY A 155 5.99 3.50 22.21
N ASP A 156 5.47 2.68 21.30
CA ASP A 156 6.14 1.46 20.80
C ASP A 156 6.54 1.62 19.32
N PRO A 157 7.51 2.49 18.99
CA PRO A 157 7.96 2.67 17.62
C PRO A 157 8.84 1.50 17.14
N PRO A 158 8.82 1.19 15.83
CA PRO A 158 9.71 0.19 15.25
C PRO A 158 11.20 0.51 15.47
N PRO A 159 12.04 -0.53 15.68
CA PRO A 159 13.48 -0.36 15.74
C PRO A 159 14.02 0.11 14.40
N ARG A 160 14.89 1.12 14.42
CA ARG A 160 15.56 1.63 13.21
C ARG A 160 16.72 0.73 12.86
N LEU A 161 16.68 0.12 11.68
CA LEU A 161 17.81 -0.65 11.16
C LEU A 161 18.87 0.31 10.62
N GLN A 162 20.14 0.04 10.93
CA GLN A 162 21.25 0.72 10.26
C GLN A 162 21.35 0.19 8.84
N ILE A 163 21.26 1.09 7.86
CA ILE A 163 21.43 0.74 6.45
C ILE A 163 22.91 0.40 6.26
N PRO A 164 23.27 -0.78 5.71
CA PRO A 164 24.64 -1.07 5.33
C PRO A 164 25.12 0.01 4.36
N ILE A 165 26.10 0.81 4.78
CA ILE A 165 26.66 1.88 3.95
C ILE A 165 27.38 1.19 2.80
N SER A 166 26.90 1.35 1.56
CA SER A 166 27.71 0.99 0.40
C SER A 166 28.89 1.97 0.34
N PRO A 167 30.15 1.51 0.16
CA PRO A 167 31.31 2.40 0.14
C PRO A 167 31.11 3.46 -0.93
N SER A 168 31.13 4.73 -0.50
CA SER A 168 31.15 5.88 -1.40
C SER A 168 32.39 5.77 -2.28
N VAL A 169 32.21 5.75 -3.61
CA VAL A 169 33.31 5.97 -4.55
C VAL A 169 33.91 7.35 -4.21
N PRO A 170 35.22 7.45 -3.90
CA PRO A 170 35.82 8.73 -3.57
C PRO A 170 35.75 9.68 -4.77
N PRO A 171 35.64 11.00 -4.54
CA PRO A 171 35.71 11.96 -5.63
C PRO A 171 37.04 11.80 -6.34
N SER A 172 37.01 11.56 -7.65
CA SER A 172 38.20 11.65 -8.50
C SER A 172 38.70 13.09 -8.44
N SER A 173 39.88 13.27 -7.85
CA SER A 173 40.68 14.48 -7.82
C SER A 173 40.94 15.04 -9.22
#